data_AF-A0AAN0ISH8-F1
#
_entry.id   AF-A0AAN0ISH8-F1
#
_cell.length_a   1.000
_cell.length_b   1.000
_cell.length_c   1.000
_cell.angle_alpha   90.00
_cell.angle_beta   90.00
_cell.angle_gamma   90.00
#
_symmetry.space_group_name_H-M   'P 1'
#
loop_
_entity.id
_entity.type
_entity.pdbx_description
1 polymer ?
#
loop_
_entity_poly.entity_id
_entity_poly.type
_entity_poly.pdbx_seq_one_letter_code
_entity_poly.pdbx_strand_id
1 'polypeptide(L)'
;TEINKQVDVLTAIRWIKHSWEQVKESTIQHCFRHCGFHYVPVPVGDPFSDLDEDDDTAVLNEMIHELQPDGMSAIDYVSAEEDVPTSQSFEDNDNWREELRRMVIDDTETDPKASCLVEEIDSEEEDSDTPELAISSLQEAIKVANDLMLYLTDKGHEDLSDKMYTVINSLQRIKISESRQTSIINYFT
;
A
#
# COMPACT_ATOMS: atom_id res chain seq x y z
N THR A 1 31.55 -29.97 -16.07
CA THR A 1 31.56 -28.82 -15.15
C THR A 1 30.43 -27.89 -15.56
N GLU A 2 29.22 -28.18 -15.07
CA GLU A 2 28.09 -27.27 -15.23
C GLU A 2 28.27 -26.10 -14.28
N ILE A 3 28.43 -24.90 -14.82
CA ILE A 3 28.41 -23.68 -14.03
C ILE A 3 26.93 -23.36 -13.84
N ASN A 4 26.34 -23.79 -12.73
CA ASN A 4 25.07 -23.27 -12.27
C ASN A 4 25.31 -21.81 -11.87
N LYS A 5 25.28 -20.89 -12.85
CA LYS A 5 25.36 -19.45 -12.63
C LYS A 5 24.02 -19.01 -12.05
N GLN A 6 23.83 -19.30 -10.76
CA GLN A 6 22.72 -18.79 -9.99
C GLN A 6 22.87 -17.27 -10.00
N VAL A 7 22.00 -16.59 -10.73
CA VAL A 7 21.94 -15.13 -10.76
C VAL A 7 21.38 -14.70 -9.40
N ASP A 8 22.22 -14.07 -8.58
CA ASP A 8 21.75 -13.49 -7.33
C ASP A 8 20.93 -12.21 -7.56
N VAL A 9 20.13 -11.83 -6.57
CA VAL A 9 19.23 -10.66 -6.65
C VAL A 9 20.02 -9.38 -6.97
N LEU A 10 21.22 -9.23 -6.42
CA LEU A 10 22.07 -8.06 -6.65
C LEU A 10 22.51 -7.96 -8.12
N THR A 11 22.85 -9.10 -8.73
CA THR A 11 23.23 -9.21 -10.13
C THR A 11 22.04 -8.91 -11.03
N ALA A 12 20.84 -9.42 -10.70
CA ALA A 12 19.62 -9.08 -11.42
C ALA A 12 19.31 -7.58 -11.39
N ILE A 13 19.42 -6.93 -10.21
CA ILE A 13 19.22 -5.47 -10.06
C ILE A 13 20.21 -4.69 -10.94
N ARG A 14 21.49 -5.08 -10.92
CA ARG A 14 22.52 -4.44 -11.74
C ARG A 14 22.25 -4.60 -13.24
N TRP A 15 21.74 -5.75 -13.67
CA TRP A 15 21.36 -5.98 -15.06
C TRP A 15 20.14 -5.16 -15.49
N ILE A 16 19.13 -5.04 -14.63
CA ILE A 16 17.96 -4.19 -14.90
C ILE A 16 18.39 -2.74 -15.07
N LYS A 17 19.21 -2.23 -14.13
CA LYS A 17 19.76 -0.88 -14.23
C LYS A 17 20.51 -0.66 -15.54
N HIS A 18 21.45 -1.57 -15.86
CA HIS A 18 22.26 -1.46 -17.08
C HIS A 18 21.43 -1.58 -18.37
N SER A 19 20.36 -2.38 -18.34
CA SER A 19 19.44 -2.51 -19.48
C SER A 19 18.62 -1.24 -19.65
N TRP A 20 18.17 -0.63 -18.55
CA TRP A 20 17.42 0.63 -18.58
C TRP A 20 18.25 1.79 -19.12
N GLU A 21 19.52 1.89 -18.73
CA GLU A 21 20.47 2.89 -19.23
C GLU A 21 20.71 2.81 -20.75
N GLN A 22 20.45 1.66 -21.37
CA GLN A 22 20.59 1.45 -22.81
C GLN A 22 19.31 1.77 -23.60
N VAL A 23 18.18 1.99 -22.93
CA VAL A 23 16.93 2.35 -23.59
C VAL A 23 17.05 3.77 -24.13
N LYS A 24 16.91 3.92 -25.45
CA LYS A 24 16.91 5.23 -26.09
C LYS A 24 15.57 5.93 -25.85
N GLU A 25 15.60 7.24 -25.71
CA GLU A 25 14.39 8.06 -25.62
C GLU A 25 13.43 7.80 -26.79
N SER A 26 13.97 7.64 -28.00
CA SER A 26 13.17 7.32 -29.19
C SER A 26 12.43 5.99 -29.09
N THR A 27 12.96 5.00 -28.37
CA THR A 27 12.26 3.74 -28.10
C THR A 27 11.03 3.98 -27.24
N ILE A 28 11.16 4.80 -26.18
CA ILE A 28 10.05 5.16 -25.30
C ILE A 28 8.98 5.90 -26.10
N GLN A 29 9.37 6.93 -26.85
CA GLN A 29 8.45 7.70 -27.71
C GLN A 29 7.71 6.78 -28.71
N HIS A 30 8.39 5.78 -29.28
CA HIS A 30 7.78 4.83 -30.22
C HIS A 30 6.75 3.91 -29.53
N CYS A 31 7.02 3.46 -28.31
CA CYS A 31 6.06 2.69 -27.51
C CYS A 31 4.79 3.50 -27.23
N PHE A 32 4.93 4.75 -26.78
CA PHE A 32 3.79 5.64 -26.55
C PHE A 32 2.98 5.88 -27.83
N ARG A 33 3.67 6.10 -28.96
CA ARG A 33 3.01 6.28 -30.26
C ARG A 33 2.23 5.03 -30.70
N HIS A 34 2.79 3.84 -30.52
CA HIS A 34 2.09 2.58 -30.83
C HIS A 34 0.84 2.37 -29.97
N CYS A 35 0.85 2.85 -28.73
CA CYS A 35 -0.31 2.85 -27.85
C CYS A 35 -1.32 3.97 -28.13
N GLY A 36 -1.11 4.79 -29.17
CA GLY A 36 -2.01 5.88 -29.55
C GLY A 36 -1.72 7.22 -28.87
N PHE A 37 -0.73 7.29 -27.97
CA PHE A 37 -0.30 8.56 -27.37
C PHE A 37 0.59 9.31 -28.35
N HIS A 38 0.01 10.30 -29.00
CA HIS A 38 0.74 11.21 -29.87
C HIS A 38 1.15 12.43 -29.05
N TYR A 39 2.34 12.95 -29.29
CA TYR A 39 2.72 14.26 -28.76
C TYR A 39 1.80 15.30 -29.40
N VAL A 40 0.81 15.74 -28.62
CA VAL A 40 0.03 16.93 -28.92
C VAL A 40 0.72 18.05 -28.15
N PRO A 41 1.24 19.10 -28.83
CA PRO A 41 1.75 20.27 -28.13
C PRO A 41 0.64 20.76 -27.20
N VAL A 42 0.94 20.87 -25.90
CA VAL A 42 0.00 21.46 -24.95
C VAL A 42 -0.32 22.88 -25.46
N PRO A 43 -1.59 23.20 -25.76
CA PRO A 43 -1.96 24.55 -26.14
C PRO A 43 -1.43 25.52 -25.09
N VAL A 44 -0.77 26.60 -25.53
CA VAL A 44 -0.35 27.67 -24.62
C VAL A 44 -1.59 28.49 -24.32
N GLY A 45 -2.37 28.05 -23.34
CA GLY A 45 -3.67 28.59 -22.97
C GLY A 45 -4.46 27.59 -22.13
N ASP A 46 -5.46 28.06 -21.40
CA ASP A 46 -6.43 27.17 -20.78
C ASP A 46 -7.08 26.32 -21.89
N PRO A 47 -6.95 24.98 -21.88
CA PRO A 47 -7.53 24.12 -22.90
C PRO A 47 -9.07 24.18 -22.93
N PHE A 48 -9.68 24.84 -21.94
CA PHE A 48 -11.11 25.08 -21.81
C PHE A 48 -11.49 26.55 -22.09
N SER A 49 -10.58 27.42 -22.55
CA SER A 49 -10.88 28.83 -22.80
C SER A 49 -11.93 29.07 -23.89
N ASP A 50 -12.14 28.07 -24.76
CA ASP A 50 -13.11 28.09 -25.85
C ASP A 50 -14.44 27.45 -25.45
N LEU A 51 -14.57 26.98 -24.20
CA LEU A 51 -15.83 26.50 -23.64
C LEU A 51 -16.63 27.71 -23.16
N ASP A 52 -17.71 28.03 -23.88
CA ASP A 52 -18.70 29.00 -23.41
C ASP A 52 -19.49 28.36 -22.27
N GLU A 53 -19.15 28.70 -21.02
CA GLU A 53 -19.75 28.13 -19.79
C GLU A 53 -21.29 28.17 -19.81
N ASP A 54 -21.89 29.18 -20.46
CA ASP A 54 -23.33 29.35 -20.60
C ASP A 54 -23.99 28.39 -21.62
N ASP A 55 -23.28 27.99 -22.69
CA ASP A 55 -23.81 27.08 -23.73
C ASP A 55 -23.66 25.62 -23.32
N ASP A 56 -22.50 25.27 -22.73
CA ASP A 56 -22.21 23.91 -22.29
C ASP A 56 -23.09 23.48 -21.11
N THR A 57 -23.40 24.39 -20.18
CA THR A 57 -24.33 24.11 -19.08
C THR A 57 -25.76 23.91 -19.58
N ALA A 58 -26.18 24.57 -20.66
CA ALA A 58 -27.50 24.37 -21.26
C ALA A 58 -27.63 22.97 -21.88
N VAL A 59 -26.60 22.50 -22.59
CA VAL A 59 -26.55 21.14 -23.17
C VAL A 59 -26.58 20.08 -22.07
N LEU A 60 -25.81 20.26 -21.00
CA LEU A 60 -25.81 19.31 -19.87
C LEU A 60 -27.18 19.27 -19.16
N ASN A 61 -27.86 20.41 -19.02
CA ASN A 61 -29.21 20.46 -18.47
C ASN A 61 -30.22 19.69 -19.34
N GLU A 62 -30.13 19.82 -20.67
CA GLU A 62 -30.98 19.06 -21.59
C GLU A 62 -30.73 17.54 -21.45
N MET A 63 -29.47 17.11 -21.43
CA MET A 63 -29.10 15.70 -21.26
C MET A 63 -29.59 15.13 -19.92
N ILE A 64 -29.48 15.88 -18.83
CA ILE A 64 -29.96 15.47 -17.51
C ILE A 64 -31.49 15.38 -17.50
N HIS A 65 -32.18 16.33 -18.14
CA HIS A 65 -33.64 16.29 -18.27
C HIS A 65 -34.12 15.12 -19.14
N GLU A 66 -33.37 14.70 -20.17
CA GLU A 66 -33.66 13.48 -20.94
C GLU A 66 -33.57 12.21 -20.08
N LEU A 67 -32.59 12.14 -19.18
CA LEU A 67 -32.39 11.01 -18.28
C LEU A 67 -33.35 11.03 -17.09
N GLN A 68 -33.63 12.22 -16.57
CA GLN A 68 -34.49 12.46 -15.41
C GLN A 68 -35.26 13.78 -15.62
N PRO A 69 -36.51 13.72 -16.14
CA PRO A 69 -37.30 14.90 -16.45
C PRO A 69 -37.60 15.81 -15.24
N ASP A 70 -37.72 15.21 -14.05
CA ASP A 70 -37.86 15.94 -12.77
C ASP A 70 -36.51 15.98 -12.00
N GLY A 71 -35.41 15.96 -12.74
CA GLY A 71 -34.04 15.92 -12.22
C GLY A 71 -33.55 17.26 -11.70
N MET A 72 -32.41 17.21 -11.03
CA MET A 72 -31.69 18.42 -10.60
C MET A 72 -31.00 19.11 -11.79
N SER A 73 -30.58 20.37 -11.61
CA SER A 73 -29.85 21.09 -12.66
C SER A 73 -28.47 20.47 -12.91
N ALA A 74 -27.86 20.77 -14.05
CA ALA A 74 -26.50 20.31 -14.35
C ALA A 74 -25.47 20.76 -13.32
N ILE A 75 -25.62 21.98 -12.81
CA ILE A 75 -24.73 22.51 -11.76
C ILE A 75 -24.91 21.70 -10.48
N ASP A 76 -26.16 21.50 -10.05
CA ASP A 76 -26.43 20.72 -8.84
C ASP A 76 -25.95 19.27 -9.00
N TYR A 77 -26.09 18.69 -10.20
CA TYR A 77 -25.68 17.32 -10.49
C TYR A 77 -24.16 17.15 -10.39
N VAL A 78 -23.38 18.11 -10.91
CA VAL A 78 -21.91 18.09 -10.83
C VAL A 78 -21.43 18.37 -9.42
N SER A 79 -22.09 19.30 -8.71
CA SER A 79 -21.75 19.67 -7.33
C SER A 79 -22.34 18.73 -6.27
N ALA A 80 -23.05 17.67 -6.65
CA ALA A 80 -23.70 16.75 -5.71
C ALA A 80 -22.73 16.11 -4.70
N GLU A 81 -21.46 15.97 -5.09
CA GLU A 81 -20.41 15.37 -4.27
C GLU A 81 -19.37 16.40 -3.77
N GLU A 82 -19.60 17.70 -3.98
CA GLU A 82 -18.65 18.75 -3.60
C GLU A 82 -18.39 18.78 -2.08
N ASP A 83 -19.45 18.56 -1.29
CA ASP A 83 -19.39 18.48 0.16
C ASP A 83 -19.03 17.08 0.69
N VAL A 84 -18.81 16.10 -0.20
CA VAL A 84 -18.40 14.75 0.21
C VAL A 84 -16.90 14.78 0.48
N PRO A 85 -16.44 14.54 1.72
CA PRO A 85 -15.03 14.52 2.02
C PRO A 85 -14.35 13.36 1.25
N THR A 86 -13.63 13.69 0.18
CA THR A 86 -12.88 12.71 -0.62
C THR A 86 -11.56 12.32 0.03
N SER A 87 -11.04 13.20 0.88
CA SER A 87 -9.89 12.95 1.75
C SER A 87 -10.09 13.68 3.07
N GLN A 88 -9.66 13.06 4.16
CA GLN A 88 -9.63 13.72 5.45
C GLN A 88 -8.31 14.49 5.54
N SER A 89 -8.39 15.81 5.42
CA SER A 89 -7.26 16.68 5.66
C SER A 89 -6.97 16.68 7.15
N PHE A 90 -5.80 16.18 7.53
CA PHE A 90 -5.26 16.46 8.85
C PHE A 90 -4.64 17.86 8.81
N GLU A 91 -4.71 18.59 9.91
CA GLU A 91 -3.89 19.80 10.05
C GLU A 91 -2.42 19.44 9.78
N ASP A 92 -1.64 20.35 9.20
CA ASP A 92 -0.19 20.21 8.99
C ASP A 92 0.54 20.22 10.35
N ASN A 93 0.26 19.21 11.16
CA ASN A 93 0.79 18.96 12.48
C ASN A 93 1.46 17.59 12.44
N ASP A 94 2.64 17.49 13.06
CA ASP A 94 3.46 16.27 13.07
C ASP A 94 2.74 15.05 13.68
N ASN A 95 1.60 15.25 14.35
CA ASN A 95 0.80 14.22 15.02
C ASN A 95 -0.37 13.67 14.20
N TRP A 96 -0.50 14.00 12.91
CA TRP A 96 -1.59 13.50 12.06
C TRP A 96 -1.68 11.96 12.03
N ARG A 97 -0.56 11.27 12.23
CA ARG A 97 -0.48 9.81 12.30
C ARG A 97 -1.13 9.25 13.56
N GLU A 98 -1.00 9.93 14.69
CA GLU A 98 -1.62 9.57 15.97
C GLU A 98 -3.12 9.81 15.93
N GLU A 99 -3.55 10.89 15.26
CA GLU A 99 -4.97 11.20 15.03
C GLU A 99 -5.65 10.16 14.13
N LEU A 100 -5.03 9.81 13.01
CA LEU A 100 -5.52 8.75 12.12
C LEU A 100 -5.60 7.39 12.85
N ARG A 101 -4.59 7.06 13.67
CA ARG A 101 -4.60 5.82 14.46
C ARG A 101 -5.76 5.78 15.44
N ARG A 102 -6.02 6.88 16.15
CA ARG A 102 -7.12 6.96 17.12
C ARG A 102 -8.48 6.81 16.43
N MET A 103 -8.68 7.45 15.27
CA MET A 103 -9.91 7.31 14.50
C MET A 103 -10.17 5.87 14.04
N VAL A 104 -9.14 5.18 13.53
CA VAL A 104 -9.27 3.78 13.09
C VAL A 104 -9.56 2.83 14.27
N ILE A 105 -9.00 3.10 15.45
CA ILE A 105 -9.25 2.28 16.65
C ILE A 105 -10.67 2.53 17.17
N ASP A 106 -11.12 3.78 17.22
CA ASP A 106 -12.46 4.16 17.72
C ASP A 106 -13.58 3.59 16.83
N ASP A 107 -13.39 3.55 15.51
CA ASP A 107 -14.32 2.91 14.57
C ASP A 107 -14.46 1.39 14.82
N THR A 108 -13.47 0.74 15.43
CA THR A 108 -13.53 -0.69 15.78
C THR A 108 -14.21 -0.98 17.12
N GLU A 109 -14.53 0.03 17.94
CA GLU A 109 -15.20 -0.17 19.24
C GLU A 109 -16.72 -0.40 19.13
N THR A 110 -17.29 -0.35 17.92
CA THR A 110 -18.70 -0.71 17.69
C THR A 110 -18.97 -2.23 17.61
N ASP A 111 -17.95 -3.08 17.75
CA ASP A 111 -18.13 -4.52 18.00
C ASP A 111 -17.89 -4.84 19.49
N PRO A 112 -18.92 -5.22 20.27
CA PRO A 112 -18.83 -5.38 21.73
C PRO A 112 -18.04 -6.61 22.20
N LYS A 113 -17.00 -7.04 21.48
CA LYS A 113 -16.20 -8.23 21.79
C LYS A 113 -14.69 -8.04 21.88
N ALA A 114 -14.20 -6.80 21.92
CA ALA A 114 -12.78 -6.51 22.10
C ALA A 114 -12.47 -5.70 23.37
N SER A 115 -13.10 -6.02 24.51
CA SER A 115 -12.61 -5.53 25.81
C SER A 115 -11.49 -6.46 26.29
N CYS A 116 -10.26 -6.20 25.83
CA CYS A 116 -9.07 -6.74 26.47
C CYS A 116 -8.77 -5.86 27.69
N LEU A 117 -9.30 -6.26 28.84
CA LEU A 117 -8.94 -5.69 30.13
C LEU A 117 -7.46 -5.98 30.37
N VAL A 118 -6.63 -4.94 30.30
CA VAL A 118 -5.27 -4.94 30.84
C VAL A 118 -5.38 -4.86 32.37
N GLU A 119 -5.39 -6.02 33.02
CA GLU A 119 -5.05 -6.11 34.44
C GLU A 119 -3.52 -6.03 34.57
N GLU A 120 -3.03 -5.00 35.25
CA GLU A 120 -1.64 -4.91 35.71
C GLU A 120 -1.38 -6.08 36.67
N ILE A 121 -0.59 -7.05 36.23
CA ILE A 121 -0.12 -8.15 37.09
C ILE A 121 1.15 -7.67 37.81
N ASP A 122 0.98 -7.43 39.11
CA ASP A 122 2.05 -7.25 40.09
C ASP A 122 2.98 -8.46 40.04
N SER A 123 4.24 -8.22 39.70
CA SER A 123 5.24 -9.26 39.46
C SER A 123 5.98 -9.56 40.75
N GLU A 124 5.46 -10.48 41.56
CA GLU A 124 6.27 -11.16 42.57
C GLU A 124 7.19 -12.17 41.85
N GLU A 125 8.50 -12.00 42.04
CA GLU A 125 9.54 -12.85 41.46
C GLU A 125 9.39 -14.29 41.91
N GLU A 126 8.91 -15.15 41.00
CA GLU A 126 8.97 -16.61 41.15
C GLU A 126 9.99 -17.16 40.14
N ASP A 127 11.11 -17.63 40.69
CA ASP A 127 12.24 -18.25 40.00
C ASP A 127 11.78 -19.55 39.30
N SER A 128 11.33 -19.41 38.05
CA SER A 128 10.90 -20.51 37.19
C SER A 128 12.02 -20.81 36.20
N ASP A 129 12.71 -21.94 36.39
CA ASP A 129 13.57 -22.60 35.41
C ASP A 129 12.82 -22.72 34.06
N THR A 130 13.00 -21.72 33.19
CA THR A 130 12.37 -21.66 31.88
C THR A 130 13.19 -22.51 30.91
N PRO A 131 12.58 -23.43 30.15
CA PRO A 131 13.32 -24.21 29.15
C PRO A 131 13.96 -23.26 28.15
N GLU A 132 15.27 -23.40 27.96
CA GLU A 132 16.02 -22.61 26.98
C GLU A 132 15.35 -22.77 25.61
N LEU A 133 14.85 -21.66 25.05
CA LEU A 133 14.16 -21.68 23.77
C LEU A 133 15.16 -22.08 22.69
N ALA A 134 14.88 -23.20 22.00
CA ALA A 134 15.72 -23.68 20.89
C ALA A 134 15.80 -22.67 19.72
N ILE A 135 14.85 -21.74 19.63
CA ILE A 135 14.83 -20.64 18.67
C ILE A 135 15.22 -19.37 19.43
N SER A 136 16.42 -18.88 19.13
CA SER A 136 17.07 -17.80 19.87
C SER A 136 16.76 -16.41 19.31
N SER A 137 16.16 -16.34 18.11
CA SER A 137 15.86 -15.07 17.45
C SER A 137 14.62 -15.11 16.56
N LEU A 138 14.01 -13.95 16.35
CA LEU A 138 12.89 -13.78 15.44
C LEU A 138 13.27 -14.09 13.98
N GLN A 139 14.53 -13.86 13.59
CA GLN A 139 15.02 -14.25 12.25
C GLN A 139 15.10 -15.76 12.09
N GLU A 140 15.53 -16.46 13.13
CA GLU A 140 15.56 -17.93 13.16
C GLU A 140 14.14 -18.50 13.09
N ALA A 141 13.19 -17.92 13.83
CA ALA A 141 11.77 -18.28 13.75
C ALA A 141 11.21 -18.16 12.33
N ILE A 142 11.49 -17.04 11.64
CA ILE A 142 11.07 -16.82 10.25
C ILE A 142 11.71 -17.87 9.32
N LYS A 143 12.98 -18.21 9.50
CA LYS A 143 13.67 -19.21 8.68
C LYS A 143 13.03 -20.58 8.84
N VAL A 144 12.80 -21.02 10.08
CA VAL A 144 12.16 -22.31 10.38
C VAL A 144 10.75 -22.38 9.82
N ALA A 145 9.98 -21.30 9.90
CA ALA A 145 8.64 -21.23 9.31
C ALA A 145 8.66 -21.36 7.78
N ASN A 146 9.64 -20.74 7.10
CA ASN A 146 9.81 -20.91 5.66
C ASN A 146 10.21 -22.34 5.27
N ASP A 147 11.11 -22.96 6.03
CA ASP A 147 11.51 -24.36 5.79
C ASP A 147 10.32 -25.32 5.97
N LEU A 148 9.47 -25.06 6.98
CA LEU A 148 8.21 -25.79 7.20
C LEU A 148 7.22 -25.59 6.04
N MET A 149 7.04 -24.36 5.55
CA MET A 149 6.19 -24.08 4.40
C MET A 149 6.65 -24.86 3.16
N LEU A 150 7.95 -24.84 2.87
CA LEU A 150 8.53 -25.59 1.74
C LEU A 150 8.32 -27.10 1.88
N TYR A 151 8.51 -27.64 3.08
CA TYR A 151 8.25 -29.05 3.36
C TYR A 151 6.77 -29.42 3.15
N LEU A 152 5.85 -28.59 3.63
CA LEU A 152 4.41 -28.84 3.50
C LEU A 152 3.95 -28.80 2.04
N THR A 153 4.49 -27.85 1.25
CA THR A 153 4.24 -27.77 -0.19
C THR A 153 4.79 -28.99 -0.92
N ASP A 154 5.99 -29.47 -0.59
CA ASP A 154 6.57 -30.71 -1.16
C ASP A 154 5.72 -31.95 -0.84
N LYS A 155 5.10 -31.99 0.34
CA LYS A 155 4.21 -33.09 0.77
C LYS A 155 2.75 -32.94 0.31
N GLY A 156 2.42 -31.88 -0.42
CA GLY A 156 1.07 -31.65 -0.94
C GLY A 156 0.04 -31.23 0.14
N HIS A 157 0.50 -30.72 1.28
CA HIS A 157 -0.35 -30.20 2.34
C HIS A 157 -0.62 -28.70 2.14
N GLU A 158 -1.33 -28.36 1.06
CA GLU A 158 -1.55 -26.98 0.61
C GLU A 158 -2.27 -26.11 1.66
N ASP A 159 -3.36 -26.58 2.26
CA ASP A 159 -4.10 -25.84 3.29
C ASP A 159 -3.23 -25.48 4.51
N LEU A 160 -2.29 -26.35 4.88
CA LEU A 160 -1.37 -26.07 5.99
C LEU A 160 -0.21 -25.15 5.56
N SER A 161 0.21 -25.23 4.31
CA SER A 161 1.19 -24.32 3.72
C SER A 161 0.66 -22.88 3.64
N ASP A 162 -0.59 -22.71 3.25
CA ASP A 162 -1.26 -21.40 3.20
C ASP A 162 -1.39 -20.77 4.60
N LYS A 163 -1.70 -21.59 5.61
CA LYS A 163 -1.69 -21.16 7.01
C LYS A 163 -0.28 -20.77 7.47
N MET A 164 0.75 -21.48 7.01
CA MET A 164 2.14 -21.15 7.32
C MET A 164 2.54 -19.78 6.73
N TYR A 165 2.04 -19.42 5.56
CA TYR A 165 2.23 -18.08 4.99
C TYR A 165 1.67 -16.98 5.91
N THR A 166 0.51 -17.22 6.51
CA THR A 166 -0.08 -16.29 7.50
C THR A 166 0.82 -16.15 8.73
N VAL A 167 1.40 -17.25 9.23
CA VAL A 167 2.34 -17.24 10.36
C VAL A 167 3.60 -16.44 10.02
N ILE A 168 4.18 -16.65 8.83
CA ILE A 168 5.35 -15.91 8.35
C ILE A 168 5.06 -14.41 8.30
N ASN A 169 3.90 -14.01 7.79
CA ASN A 169 3.50 -12.60 7.74
C ASN A 169 3.35 -11.98 9.13
N SER A 170 2.78 -12.71 10.09
CA SER A 170 2.70 -12.25 11.48
C SER A 170 4.07 -12.07 12.11
N LEU A 171 5.00 -13.01 11.90
CA LEU A 171 6.39 -12.88 12.38
C LEU A 171 7.11 -11.69 11.73
N GLN A 172 6.89 -11.44 10.44
CA GLN A 172 7.44 -10.27 9.76
C GLN A 172 6.86 -8.96 10.30
N ARG A 173 5.57 -8.90 10.62
CA ARG A 173 4.95 -7.73 11.25
C ARG A 173 5.57 -7.44 12.62
N ILE A 174 5.78 -8.47 13.45
CA ILE A 174 6.46 -8.34 14.75
C ILE A 174 7.87 -7.74 14.54
N LYS A 175 8.61 -8.25 13.55
CA LYS A 175 9.95 -7.73 13.23
C LYS A 175 9.92 -6.25 12.86
N ILE A 176 8.92 -5.83 12.08
CA ILE A 176 8.77 -4.44 11.65
C ILE A 176 8.33 -3.56 12.83
N SER A 177 7.45 -4.03 13.72
CA SER A 177 7.03 -3.28 14.90
C SER A 177 8.15 -3.09 15.92
N GLU A 178 9.07 -4.06 16.03
CA GLU A 178 10.26 -3.96 16.88
C GLU A 178 11.37 -3.11 16.24
N SER A 179 11.31 -2.88 14.92
CA SER A 179 12.28 -2.07 14.20
C SER A 179 12.03 -0.58 14.46
N ARG A 180 12.95 0.06 15.19
CA ARG A 180 12.94 1.53 15.33
C ARG A 180 13.37 2.19 14.02
N GLN A 181 12.60 3.19 13.58
CA GLN A 181 12.95 4.02 12.42
C GLN A 181 14.33 4.65 12.64
N THR A 182 15.31 4.28 11.83
CA THR A 182 16.60 4.95 11.81
C THR A 182 16.46 6.23 11.00
N SER A 183 16.73 7.37 11.65
CA SER A 183 16.74 8.67 10.97
C SER A 183 17.82 8.67 9.87
N ILE A 184 17.55 9.35 8.74
CA ILE A 184 18.43 9.40 7.56
C ILE A 184 19.84 9.90 7.88
N ILE A 185 19.98 10.70 8.94
CA ILE A 185 21.25 11.18 9.49
C ILE A 185 22.14 10.04 10.03
N ASN A 186 21.58 8.90 10.45
CA ASN A 186 22.35 7.75 10.94
C ASN A 186 22.97 6.91 9.80
N TYR A 187 22.68 7.22 8.54
CA TYR A 187 23.21 6.50 7.38
C TYR A 187 24.50 7.13 6.82
N PHE A 188 24.82 8.36 7.22
CA PHE A 188 25.98 9.11 6.74
C PHE A 188 27.12 9.22 7.77
N THR A 189 27.14 8.34 8.76
CA THR A 189 28.26 8.20 9.73
C THR A 189 29.06 6.94 9.42
#